data_AF-A0A819N6W1-F1
#
_entry.id   AF-A0A819N6W1-F1
#
_cell.length_a   1.000
_cell.length_b   1.000
_cell.length_c   1.000
_cell.angle_alpha   90.00
_cell.angle_beta   90.00
_cell.angle_gamma   90.00
#
_symmetry.space_group_name_H-M   'P 1'
#
loop_
_entity.id
_entity.type
_entity.pdbx_description
1 polymer ?
#
loop_
_entity_poly.entity_id
_entity_poly.type
_entity_poly.pdbx_seq_one_letter_code
_entity_poly.pdbx_strand_id
1 'polypeptide(L)'
;MWSPPLLNQNIPLPNDVIGGWYAVAIEENGEYFQALSISEVDGIKAIMVVPETFHYTSRGSVTLRDNNPLSHPVIDPNYLSNSYDEKKNCRSH
;
A
#
# COMPACT_ATOMS: atom_id res chain seq x y z
N MET A 1 16.43 -15.73 -10.68
CA MET A 1 17.26 -15.35 -9.51
C MET A 1 16.28 -14.93 -8.43
N TRP A 2 16.08 -15.76 -7.41
CA TRP A 2 15.11 -15.52 -6.33
C TRP A 2 15.87 -14.80 -5.20
N SER A 3 15.45 -13.59 -4.85
CA SER A 3 15.96 -12.87 -3.68
C SER A 3 15.08 -13.21 -2.49
N PRO A 4 15.63 -13.63 -1.34
CA PRO A 4 14.82 -13.94 -0.16
C PRO A 4 14.11 -12.67 0.36
N PRO A 5 12.98 -12.82 1.06
CA PRO A 5 12.30 -11.68 1.67
C PRO A 5 13.25 -11.00 2.65
N LEU A 6 13.43 -9.70 2.47
CA LEU A 6 14.31 -8.87 3.28
C LEU A 6 13.67 -8.66 4.65
N LEU A 7 13.75 -9.67 5.51
CA LEU A 7 13.30 -9.56 6.88
C LEU A 7 14.27 -8.63 7.63
N ASN A 8 13.76 -7.48 8.05
CA ASN A 8 14.36 -6.63 9.07
C ASN A 8 15.80 -6.15 8.76
N GLN A 9 16.05 -5.70 7.53
CA GLN A 9 17.30 -5.00 7.23
C GLN A 9 17.14 -3.51 7.56
N ASN A 10 17.90 -3.04 8.56
CA ASN A 10 18.21 -1.62 8.72
C ASN A 10 19.04 -1.19 7.51
N ILE A 11 18.39 -0.88 6.39
CA ILE A 11 19.07 -0.32 5.23
C ILE A 11 19.52 1.08 5.64
N PRO A 12 20.83 1.35 5.78
CA PRO A 12 21.31 2.70 6.03
C PRO A 12 20.94 3.50 4.78
N LEU A 13 19.94 4.36 4.90
CA LEU A 13 19.57 5.23 3.80
C LEU A 13 20.73 6.20 3.60
N PRO A 14 21.28 6.33 2.38
CA PRO A 14 22.32 7.30 2.12
C PRO A 14 21.79 8.69 2.51
N ASN A 15 22.62 9.47 3.20
CA ASN A 15 22.22 10.75 3.78
C ASN A 15 21.68 11.78 2.76
N ASP A 16 21.88 11.52 1.46
CA ASP A 16 21.61 12.45 0.37
C ASP A 16 20.42 12.03 -0.54
N VAL A 17 19.72 10.92 -0.26
CA VAL A 17 18.63 10.47 -1.14
C VAL A 17 17.30 11.11 -0.75
N ILE A 18 17.09 12.30 -1.32
CA ILE A 18 15.83 13.06 -1.23
C ILE A 18 14.95 12.69 -2.43
N GLY A 19 13.75 12.18 -2.18
CA GLY A 19 12.68 12.07 -3.19
C GLY A 19 12.47 10.71 -3.86
N GLY A 20 12.93 9.60 -3.26
CA GLY A 20 12.70 8.24 -3.78
C GLY A 20 11.54 7.49 -3.11
N TRP A 21 11.01 6.48 -3.81
CA TRP A 21 10.18 5.41 -3.24
C TRP A 21 11.05 4.18 -3.03
N TYR A 22 11.14 3.67 -1.81
CA TYR A 22 11.92 2.48 -1.47
C TYR A 22 10.98 1.39 -0.99
N ALA A 23 11.03 0.21 -1.61
CA ALA A 23 10.43 -0.98 -1.02
C ALA A 23 11.32 -1.44 0.15
N VAL A 24 10.80 -1.42 1.37
CA VAL A 24 11.57 -1.72 2.59
C VAL A 24 11.28 -3.13 3.10
N ALA A 25 10.08 -3.65 2.87
CA ALA A 25 9.70 -5.00 3.26
C ALA A 25 8.73 -5.60 2.23
N ILE A 26 8.87 -6.90 1.95
CA ILE A 26 7.87 -7.72 1.25
C ILE A 26 7.70 -9.00 2.10
N GLU A 27 6.47 -9.34 2.50
CA GLU A 27 6.23 -10.62 3.19
C GLU A 27 6.56 -11.81 2.27
N GLU A 28 6.95 -12.96 2.82
CA GLU A 28 7.38 -14.15 2.06
C GLU A 28 6.31 -14.67 1.08
N ASN A 29 5.04 -14.41 1.38
CA ASN A 29 3.88 -14.72 0.55
C ASN A 29 3.58 -13.64 -0.52
N GLY A 30 4.33 -12.53 -0.55
CA GLY A 30 4.10 -11.39 -1.45
C GLY A 30 2.83 -10.58 -1.15
N GLU A 31 2.16 -10.80 -0.02
CA GLU A 31 0.86 -10.19 0.30
C GLU A 31 0.96 -8.77 0.87
N TYR A 32 2.15 -8.35 1.29
CA TYR A 32 2.36 -7.00 1.82
C TYR A 32 3.67 -6.47 1.33
N PHE A 33 3.66 -5.18 1.05
CA PHE A 33 4.89 -4.42 0.97
C PHE A 33 4.74 -3.07 1.66
N GLN A 34 5.86 -2.58 2.18
CA GLN A 34 5.94 -1.23 2.71
C GLN A 34 6.84 -0.41 1.79
N ALA A 35 6.29 0.68 1.26
CA ALA A 35 7.06 1.70 0.57
C ALA A 35 7.40 2.85 1.53
N LEU A 36 8.66 3.26 1.54
CA LEU A 36 9.15 4.40 2.29
C LEU A 36 9.50 5.52 1.31
N SER A 37 9.02 6.72 1.56
CA SER A 37 9.52 7.93 0.92
C SER A 37 10.10 8.88 1.95
N ILE A 38 11.26 9.45 1.63
CA ILE A 38 11.91 10.48 2.43
C ILE A 38 12.09 11.72 1.58
N SER A 39 11.61 12.84 2.10
CA SER A 39 11.75 14.14 1.48
C SER A 39 12.35 15.11 2.49
N GLU A 40 13.25 15.97 2.03
CA GLU A 40 13.75 17.10 2.81
C GLU A 40 13.51 18.38 2.01
N VAL A 41 12.77 19.32 2.60
CA VAL A 41 12.51 20.65 2.03
C VAL A 41 12.84 21.66 3.11
N ASP A 42 13.78 22.57 2.84
CA ASP A 42 14.22 23.63 3.76
C ASP A 42 14.64 23.13 5.16
N GLY A 43 15.31 21.97 5.22
CA GLY A 43 15.76 21.35 6.48
C GLY A 43 14.66 20.60 7.25
N ILE A 44 13.43 20.56 6.72
CA ILE A 44 12.34 19.74 7.27
C ILE A 44 12.38 18.36 6.64
N LYS A 45 12.63 17.33 7.45
CA LYS A 45 12.59 15.93 7.03
C LYS A 45 11.19 15.37 7.20
N ALA A 46 10.61 14.88 6.11
CA ALA A 46 9.34 14.16 6.10
C ALA A 46 9.60 12.69 5.72
N ILE A 47 8.95 11.79 6.47
CA ILE A 47 8.97 10.36 6.21
C ILE A 47 7.52 9.94 5.93
N MET A 48 7.31 9.27 4.80
CA MET A 48 6.03 8.66 4.45
C MET A 48 6.22 7.15 4.37
N VAL A 49 5.43 6.42 5.15
CA VAL A 49 5.32 4.96 5.05
C VAL A 49 3.97 4.66 4.42
N VAL A 50 3.98 3.92 3.32
CA VAL A 50 2.78 3.45 2.63
C VAL A 50 2.74 1.93 2.78
N PRO A 51 1.95 1.40 3.73
CA PRO A 51 1.65 -0.01 3.77
C PRO A 51 0.61 -0.32 2.69
N GLU A 52 0.93 -1.25 1.80
CA GLU A 52 -0.01 -1.76 0.82
C GLU A 52 -0.16 -3.27 1.01
N THR A 53 -1.42 -3.70 1.11
CA THR A 53 -1.78 -5.11 1.10
C THR A 53 -2.11 -5.52 -0.32
N PHE A 54 -1.27 -6.36 -0.91
CA PHE A 54 -1.61 -7.04 -2.14
C PHE A 54 -2.47 -8.26 -1.79
N HIS A 55 -3.64 -8.37 -2.42
CA HIS A 55 -4.64 -9.43 -2.21
C HIS A 55 -5.61 -9.22 -1.03
N TYR A 56 -6.40 -8.15 -1.13
CA TYR A 56 -7.68 -8.09 -0.42
C TYR A 56 -8.61 -9.21 -0.88
N THR A 57 -9.33 -9.80 0.06
CA THR A 57 -10.37 -10.80 -0.19
C THR A 57 -11.76 -10.18 -0.36
N SER A 58 -11.97 -8.97 0.17
CA SER A 58 -13.18 -8.17 0.03
C SER A 58 -13.44 -7.86 -1.44
N ARG A 59 -14.72 -7.90 -1.85
CA ARG A 59 -15.15 -7.69 -3.23
C ARG A 59 -16.29 -6.69 -3.24
N GLY A 60 -16.05 -5.56 -3.93
CA GLY A 60 -17.08 -4.58 -4.25
C GLY A 60 -17.79 -4.87 -5.56
N SER A 61 -18.69 -3.97 -5.94
CA SER A 61 -19.41 -4.01 -7.20
C SER A 61 -19.52 -2.62 -7.82
N VAL A 62 -19.62 -2.59 -9.15
CA VAL A 62 -19.95 -1.39 -9.92
C VAL A 62 -21.15 -1.73 -10.79
N THR A 63 -22.21 -0.93 -10.68
CA THR A 63 -23.44 -1.12 -11.44
C THR A 63 -23.83 0.16 -12.15
N LEU A 64 -24.38 0.02 -13.37
CA LEU A 64 -24.95 1.16 -14.07
C LEU A 64 -26.14 1.68 -13.28
N ARG A 65 -26.22 2.99 -13.10
CA ARG A 65 -27.35 3.63 -12.41
C ARG A 65 -28.62 3.57 -13.27
N ASP A 66 -28.45 3.78 -14.57
CA ASP A 66 -29.51 3.84 -15.57
C ASP A 66 -28.91 3.62 -16.97
N ASN A 67 -29.72 3.77 -18.02
CA ASN A 67 -29.30 3.57 -19.41
C ASN A 67 -28.54 4.76 -20.01
N ASN A 68 -28.40 5.89 -19.30
CA ASN A 68 -27.67 7.05 -19.79
C ASN A 68 -26.16 6.86 -19.54
N PRO A 69 -25.32 6.78 -20.58
CA PRO A 69 -23.88 6.55 -20.43
C PRO A 69 -23.13 7.71 -19.77
N LEU A 70 -23.74 8.89 -19.66
CA LEU A 70 -23.18 10.04 -18.95
C LEU A 70 -23.52 10.05 -17.46
N SER A 71 -24.48 9.23 -17.03
CA SER A 71 -24.81 9.08 -15.62
C SER A 71 -23.66 8.36 -14.89
N HIS A 72 -23.21 8.91 -13.77
CA HIS A 72 -22.22 8.23 -12.94
C HIS A 72 -22.76 6.85 -12.48
N PRO A 73 -21.93 5.80 -12.44
CA PRO A 73 -22.35 4.50 -11.93
C PRO A 73 -22.59 4.54 -10.42
N VAL A 74 -23.22 3.49 -9.91
CA VAL A 74 -23.24 3.18 -8.47
C VAL A 74 -22.00 2.34 -8.17
N ILE A 75 -21.15 2.83 -7.28
CA ILE A 75 -19.93 2.16 -6.85
C ILE A 75 -20.14 1.76 -5.40
N ASP A 76 -20.12 0.46 -5.13
CA ASP A 76 -20.05 -0.09 -3.78
C ASP A 76 -18.69 -0.77 -3.62
N PRO A 77 -17.71 -0.11 -2.99
CA PRO A 77 -16.37 -0.66 -2.88
C PRO A 77 -16.29 -1.88 -1.95
N ASN A 78 -17.22 -1.98 -0.99
CA ASN A 78 -17.25 -3.02 0.03
C ASN A 78 -15.86 -3.26 0.68
N TYR A 79 -15.14 -2.17 0.97
CA TYR A 79 -13.79 -2.25 1.53
C TYR A 79 -13.81 -2.86 2.93
N LEU A 80 -12.83 -3.72 3.21
CA LEU A 80 -12.63 -4.36 4.52
C LEU A 80 -13.85 -5.16 5.01
N SER A 81 -14.77 -5.54 4.12
CA SER A 81 -15.96 -6.32 4.48
C SER A 81 -15.63 -7.71 5.03
N ASN A 82 -14.42 -8.20 4.74
CA ASN A 82 -13.89 -9.43 5.30
C ASN A 82 -12.95 -9.11 6.47
N SER A 83 -13.24 -9.68 7.65
CA SER A 83 -12.39 -9.58 8.84
C SER A 83 -10.93 -10.02 8.63
N TYR A 84 -10.63 -10.83 7.60
CA TYR A 84 -9.27 -11.16 7.23
C TYR A 84 -8.51 -9.92 6.74
N ASP A 85 -9.14 -9.12 5.87
CA ASP A 85 -8.57 -7.89 5.31
C ASP A 85 -8.42 -6.80 6.38
N GLU A 86 -9.36 -6.71 7.32
CA GLU A 86 -9.23 -5.81 8.49
C GLU A 86 -7.99 -6.16 9.32
N LYS A 87 -7.80 -7.44 9.63
CA LYS A 87 -6.62 -7.92 10.37
C LYS A 87 -5.34 -7.66 9.60
N LYS A 88 -5.39 -7.77 8.27
CA LYS A 88 -4.26 -7.45 7.41
C LYS A 88 -3.85 -5.98 7.56
N ASN A 89 -4.83 -5.10 7.47
CA ASN A 89 -4.62 -3.67 7.65
C ASN A 89 -4.06 -3.33 9.03
N CYS A 90 -4.58 -3.91 10.11
CA CYS A 90 -4.15 -3.61 11.48
C CYS A 90 -2.75 -4.13 11.85
N ARG A 91 -2.21 -5.17 11.19
CA ARG A 91 -0.84 -5.66 11.45
C ARG A 91 0.25 -4.73 10.93
N SER A 92 -0.10 -3.75 10.11
CA SER A 92 0.84 -2.80 9.50
C SER A 92 1.26 -1.64 10.41
N HIS A 93 0.72 -1.54 11.63
CA HIS A 93 0.92 -0.43 12.58
C HIS A 93 1.75 -0.84 13.80
#